data_AF-A0A1Q3A0L1-F1
#
_entry.id   AF-A0A1Q3A0L1-F1
#
_cell.length_a   1.000
_cell.length_b   1.000
_cell.length_c   1.000
_cell.angle_alpha   90.00
_cell.angle_beta   90.00
_cell.angle_gamma   90.00
#
_symmetry.space_group_name_H-M   'P 1'
#
loop_
_entity.id
_entity.type
_entity.pdbx_description
1 polymer ?
#
loop_
_entity_poly.entity_id
_entity_poly.type
_entity_poly.pdbx_seq_one_letter_code
_entity_poly.pdbx_strand_id
1 'polypeptide(L)'
;MPDFLVQKKLNLLLRVVARSHQCHILQKRIAMASKLLVFGGNGFLGRRICQEAVHRGLEVVSISRSGKPPVLKSPSKDKDWIREVSWEYADILNPSTYYKHLQGASGVVHSLGILLEDESYKRRLRKQPGHSNSPSYSWASWLPSIGSNPLIKRDPNFTYEVMNKQSAITLARTFADTIERDGIDHENLPTFTYISADKGFPMIPEGYINSKRQAEDELLRHKDVFRPIIMRPGFLFDEMKGSQNARTYIHHLLEFLNMGNKAILGNNFECINGIIRPTVSTQQVSRCILSKIADSQFEGVVPLETIKKA
;
A
#
# COMPACT_ATOMS: atom_id res chain seq x y z
N MET A 1 29.28 -57.41 -20.78
CA MET A 1 29.04 -56.26 -19.89
C MET A 1 28.63 -55.01 -20.69
N PRO A 2 27.37 -54.90 -21.15
CA PRO A 2 26.88 -53.71 -21.88
C PRO A 2 26.10 -52.71 -20.99
N ASP A 3 25.68 -53.10 -19.79
CA ASP A 3 24.73 -52.32 -18.97
C ASP A 3 25.31 -51.02 -18.40
N PHE A 4 26.61 -50.99 -18.13
CA PHE A 4 27.25 -49.81 -17.55
C PHE A 4 27.26 -48.60 -18.50
N LEU A 5 27.45 -48.83 -19.81
CA LEU A 5 27.46 -47.76 -20.81
C LEU A 5 26.06 -47.17 -21.03
N VAL A 6 25.03 -48.01 -20.98
CA VAL A 6 23.62 -47.59 -21.15
C VAL A 6 23.18 -46.75 -19.96
N GLN A 7 23.49 -47.18 -18.73
CA GLN A 7 23.19 -46.45 -17.51
C GLN A 7 23.83 -45.05 -17.49
N LYS A 8 25.08 -44.97 -17.97
CA LYS A 8 25.84 -43.71 -18.02
C LYS A 8 25.26 -42.73 -19.05
N LYS A 9 24.80 -43.24 -20.20
CA LYS A 9 24.11 -42.43 -21.22
C LYS A 9 22.75 -41.93 -20.73
N LEU A 10 21.97 -42.77 -20.04
CA LEU A 10 20.66 -42.38 -19.50
C LEU A 10 20.77 -41.30 -18.43
N ASN A 11 21.74 -41.43 -17.51
CA ASN A 11 22.02 -40.42 -16.49
C ASN A 11 22.51 -39.09 -17.09
N LEU A 12 23.29 -39.15 -18.17
CA LEU A 12 23.72 -37.95 -18.89
C LEU A 12 22.53 -37.27 -19.58
N LEU A 13 21.66 -38.04 -20.24
CA LEU A 13 20.47 -37.53 -20.90
C LEU A 13 19.49 -36.90 -19.90
N LEU A 14 19.24 -37.55 -18.76
CA LEU A 14 18.42 -37.01 -17.67
C LEU A 14 19.00 -35.71 -17.12
N ARG A 15 20.33 -35.62 -16.95
CA ARG A 15 21.01 -34.38 -16.52
C ARG A 15 20.91 -33.28 -17.56
N VAL A 16 20.98 -33.61 -18.86
CA VAL A 16 20.83 -32.64 -19.96
C VAL A 16 19.38 -32.15 -20.07
N VAL A 17 18.40 -33.04 -19.95
CA VAL A 17 16.97 -32.70 -19.97
C VAL A 17 16.57 -31.88 -18.74
N ALA A 18 17.06 -32.25 -17.55
CA ALA A 18 16.86 -31.48 -16.32
C ALA A 18 17.52 -30.10 -16.41
N ARG A 19 18.75 -29.99 -16.95
CA ARG A 19 19.41 -28.70 -17.21
C ARG A 19 18.67 -27.87 -18.25
N SER A 20 18.08 -28.48 -19.27
CA SER A 20 17.28 -27.79 -20.30
C SER A 20 16.00 -27.18 -19.71
N HIS A 21 15.23 -27.95 -18.91
CA HIS A 21 14.05 -27.42 -18.21
C HIS A 21 14.41 -26.34 -17.19
N GLN A 22 15.45 -26.59 -16.38
CA GLN A 22 15.94 -25.60 -15.41
C GLN A 22 16.44 -24.32 -16.10
N CYS A 23 17.09 -24.44 -17.26
CA CYS A 23 17.57 -23.31 -18.06
C CYS A 23 16.42 -22.56 -18.73
N HIS A 24 15.34 -23.24 -19.16
CA HIS A 24 14.16 -22.58 -19.70
C HIS A 24 13.37 -21.82 -18.61
N ILE A 25 13.29 -22.37 -17.40
CA ILE A 25 12.70 -21.72 -16.22
C ILE A 25 13.60 -20.56 -15.74
N LEU A 26 14.93 -20.73 -15.76
CA LEU A 26 15.87 -19.64 -15.47
C LEU A 26 15.84 -18.55 -16.55
N GLN A 27 15.70 -18.91 -17.84
CA GLN A 27 15.59 -17.97 -18.94
C GLN A 27 14.27 -17.19 -18.91
N LYS A 28 13.16 -17.80 -18.47
CA LYS A 28 11.93 -17.06 -18.13
C LYS A 28 12.11 -16.10 -16.94
N ARG A 29 13.03 -16.41 -16.02
CA ARG A 29 13.37 -15.56 -14.85
C ARG A 29 14.43 -14.50 -15.14
N ILE A 30 15.19 -14.63 -16.22
CA ILE A 30 16.14 -13.61 -16.68
C ILE A 30 15.36 -12.62 -17.55
N ALA A 31 15.04 -11.47 -16.96
CA ALA A 31 14.66 -10.20 -17.60
C ALA A 31 13.19 -9.98 -18.01
N MET A 32 12.22 -10.32 -17.16
CA MET A 32 11.04 -9.46 -17.00
C MET A 32 11.13 -8.82 -15.62
N ALA A 33 11.17 -7.48 -15.56
CA ALA A 33 11.07 -6.79 -14.28
C ALA A 33 9.79 -7.25 -13.57
N SER A 34 9.90 -7.66 -12.30
CA SER A 34 8.75 -8.11 -11.53
C SER A 34 7.70 -7.00 -11.49
N LYS A 35 6.52 -7.28 -12.06
CA LYS A 35 5.43 -6.32 -12.21
C LYS A 35 4.67 -6.10 -10.91
N LEU A 36 4.74 -4.89 -10.37
CA LEU A 36 4.08 -4.48 -9.12
C LEU A 36 2.95 -3.48 -9.41
N LEU A 37 1.74 -3.83 -9.00
CA LEU A 37 0.58 -2.92 -9.06
C LEU A 37 0.42 -2.17 -7.74
N VAL A 38 0.25 -0.85 -7.79
CA VAL A 38 0.02 -0.01 -6.61
C VAL A 38 -1.29 0.74 -6.73
N PHE A 39 -2.32 0.23 -6.06
CA PHE A 39 -3.62 0.89 -5.93
C PHE A 39 -3.51 2.01 -4.90
N GLY A 40 -3.73 3.24 -5.35
CA GLY A 40 -3.51 4.44 -4.54
C GLY A 40 -2.11 5.05 -4.63
N GLY A 41 -1.34 4.74 -5.70
CA GLY A 41 0.02 5.26 -5.89
C GLY A 41 0.14 6.79 -6.01
N ASN A 42 -0.96 7.51 -6.25
CA ASN A 42 -1.02 8.98 -6.15
C ASN A 42 -1.08 9.51 -4.71
N GLY A 43 -1.31 8.64 -3.73
CA GLY A 43 -1.58 8.99 -2.34
C GLY A 43 -0.34 9.42 -1.55
N PHE A 44 -0.54 9.59 -0.24
CA PHE A 44 0.51 9.99 0.69
C PHE A 44 1.65 8.97 0.78
N LEU A 45 1.29 7.72 1.07
CA LEU A 45 2.21 6.58 1.14
C LEU A 45 2.46 5.97 -0.25
N GLY A 46 1.41 5.80 -1.05
CA GLY A 46 1.45 5.13 -2.35
C GLY A 46 2.55 5.66 -3.28
N ARG A 47 2.78 6.98 -3.32
CA ARG A 47 3.83 7.57 -4.16
C ARG A 47 5.24 7.12 -3.76
N ARG A 48 5.49 6.92 -2.46
CA ARG A 48 6.79 6.46 -1.95
C ARG A 48 6.98 4.97 -2.17
N ILE A 49 5.88 4.20 -2.18
CA ILE A 49 5.90 2.80 -2.61
C ILE A 49 6.28 2.72 -4.10
N CYS A 50 5.64 3.51 -4.97
CA CYS A 50 6.00 3.55 -6.39
C CYS A 50 7.47 3.97 -6.59
N GLN A 51 7.90 5.05 -5.93
CA GLN A 51 9.29 5.52 -6.01
C GLN A 51 10.30 4.45 -5.58
N GLU A 52 10.09 3.84 -4.42
CA GLU A 52 10.97 2.77 -3.91
C GLU A 52 10.97 1.55 -4.83
N ALA A 53 9.81 1.21 -5.41
CA ALA A 53 9.71 0.10 -6.34
C ALA A 53 10.50 0.35 -7.64
N VAL A 54 10.38 1.54 -8.22
CA VAL A 54 11.17 1.96 -9.38
C VAL A 54 12.67 1.89 -9.08
N HIS A 55 13.10 2.41 -7.93
CA HIS A 55 14.52 2.34 -7.53
C HIS A 55 15.06 0.91 -7.38
N ARG A 56 14.18 -0.07 -7.17
CA ARG A 56 14.53 -1.50 -7.12
C ARG A 56 14.43 -2.21 -8.48
N GLY A 57 14.15 -1.47 -9.55
CA GLY A 57 14.06 -2.01 -10.92
C GLY A 57 12.80 -2.83 -11.17
N LEU A 58 11.72 -2.60 -10.41
CA LEU A 58 10.41 -3.22 -10.63
C LEU A 58 9.67 -2.50 -11.76
N GLU A 59 8.87 -3.23 -12.54
CA GLU A 59 7.88 -2.61 -13.43
C GLU A 59 6.71 -2.15 -12.57
N VAL A 60 6.45 -0.84 -12.52
CA VAL A 60 5.43 -0.28 -11.62
C VAL A 60 4.23 0.22 -12.39
N VAL A 61 3.06 -0.31 -12.05
CA VAL A 61 1.76 0.18 -12.54
C VAL A 61 0.98 0.79 -11.39
N SER A 62 0.81 2.10 -11.39
CA SER A 62 -0.03 2.79 -10.42
C SER A 62 -1.47 2.88 -10.91
N ILE A 63 -2.41 2.38 -10.11
CA ILE A 63 -3.82 2.41 -10.43
C ILE A 63 -4.55 3.44 -9.55
N SER A 64 -5.31 4.32 -10.19
CA SER A 64 -6.09 5.36 -9.51
C SER A 64 -7.28 5.83 -10.33
N ARG A 65 -8.27 6.47 -9.69
CA ARG A 65 -9.42 7.08 -10.37
C ARG A 65 -9.06 8.21 -11.34
N SER A 66 -7.84 8.75 -11.29
CA SER A 66 -7.40 9.78 -12.22
C SER A 66 -6.62 9.24 -13.41
N GLY A 67 -5.98 8.07 -13.28
CA GLY A 67 -5.07 7.53 -14.30
C GLY A 67 -3.95 8.47 -14.71
N LYS A 68 -3.51 9.34 -13.80
CA LYS A 68 -2.54 10.40 -14.07
C LYS A 68 -1.48 10.44 -12.99
N PRO A 69 -0.23 10.80 -13.31
CA PRO A 69 0.83 10.99 -12.33
C PRO A 69 0.47 12.08 -11.32
N PRO A 70 1.09 12.05 -10.13
CA PRO A 70 0.93 13.10 -9.14
C PRO A 70 1.53 14.41 -9.68
N VAL A 71 0.94 15.54 -9.28
CA VAL A 71 1.44 16.86 -9.70
C VAL A 71 2.82 17.10 -9.08
N LEU A 72 3.82 17.20 -9.94
CA LEU A 72 5.20 17.53 -9.58
C LEU A 72 5.29 18.96 -9.08
N LYS A 73 5.71 19.15 -7.82
CA LYS A 73 5.96 20.48 -7.25
C LYS A 73 7.40 20.96 -7.40
N SER A 74 8.35 20.03 -7.50
CA SER A 74 9.75 20.33 -7.72
C SER A 74 10.21 19.64 -9.00
N PRO A 75 10.71 20.38 -10.00
CA PRO A 75 10.90 19.87 -11.35
C PRO A 75 12.19 19.06 -11.57
N SER A 76 13.00 18.73 -10.55
CA SER A 76 14.28 18.04 -10.76
C SER A 76 14.37 16.63 -10.17
N LYS A 77 14.02 16.40 -8.90
CA LYS A 77 14.29 15.09 -8.23
C LYS A 77 13.21 14.00 -8.39
N ASP A 78 11.96 14.39 -8.58
CA ASP A 78 10.84 13.43 -8.66
C ASP A 78 10.47 13.06 -10.10
N LYS A 79 11.02 13.75 -11.11
CA LYS A 79 10.65 13.55 -12.52
C LYS A 79 11.05 12.17 -13.04
N ASP A 80 12.21 11.67 -12.62
CA ASP A 80 12.80 10.48 -13.20
C ASP A 80 11.95 9.26 -12.87
N TRP A 81 11.76 8.97 -11.58
CA TRP A 81 10.95 7.81 -11.17
C TRP A 81 9.48 7.92 -11.58
N ILE A 82 8.89 9.12 -11.65
CA ILE A 82 7.48 9.29 -12.07
C ILE A 82 7.27 8.90 -13.53
N ARG A 83 8.27 9.14 -14.39
CA ARG A 83 8.23 8.76 -15.81
C ARG A 83 8.34 7.26 -16.03
N GLU A 84 8.92 6.55 -15.07
CA GLU A 84 9.09 5.09 -15.11
C GLU A 84 7.84 4.33 -14.61
N VAL A 85 6.88 5.02 -13.99
CA VAL A 85 5.61 4.42 -13.54
C VAL A 85 4.56 4.52 -14.65
N SER A 86 3.88 3.42 -14.96
CA SER A 86 2.64 3.47 -15.77
C SER A 86 1.47 3.92 -14.90
N TRP A 87 0.75 4.95 -15.30
CA TRP A 87 -0.35 5.53 -14.53
C TRP A 87 -1.68 5.18 -15.19
N GLU A 88 -2.41 4.23 -14.60
CA GLU A 88 -3.62 3.67 -15.19
C GLU A 88 -4.88 4.14 -14.46
N TYR A 89 -5.92 4.39 -15.25
CA TYR A 89 -7.25 4.67 -14.72
C TYR A 89 -7.92 3.36 -14.31
N ALA A 90 -8.46 3.29 -13.09
CA ALA A 90 -9.45 2.29 -12.75
C ALA A 90 -10.35 2.74 -11.59
N ASP A 91 -11.50 2.10 -11.49
CA ASP A 91 -12.37 2.15 -10.32
C ASP A 91 -12.20 0.86 -9.53
N ILE A 92 -11.67 0.97 -8.31
CA ILE A 92 -11.43 -0.17 -7.41
C ILE A 92 -12.69 -0.99 -7.12
N LEU A 93 -13.87 -0.35 -7.13
CA LEU A 93 -15.15 -1.00 -6.89
C LEU A 93 -15.72 -1.69 -8.14
N ASN A 94 -15.09 -1.49 -9.30
CA ASN A 94 -15.48 -2.12 -10.56
C ASN A 94 -14.32 -2.96 -11.14
N PRO A 95 -14.24 -4.26 -10.80
CA PRO A 95 -13.19 -5.18 -11.25
C PRO A 95 -12.91 -5.18 -12.76
N SER A 96 -13.93 -5.01 -13.58
CA SER A 96 -13.77 -5.00 -15.05
C SER A 96 -12.80 -3.91 -15.54
N THR A 97 -12.65 -2.83 -14.78
CA THR A 97 -11.76 -1.71 -15.12
C THR A 97 -10.28 -2.00 -14.87
N TYR A 98 -9.95 -3.02 -14.07
CA TYR A 98 -8.55 -3.34 -13.75
C TYR A 98 -8.16 -4.82 -13.85
N TYR A 99 -9.11 -5.71 -14.15
CA TYR A 99 -8.87 -7.16 -14.26
C TYR A 99 -7.66 -7.49 -15.14
N LYS A 100 -7.55 -6.87 -16.31
CA LYS A 100 -6.44 -7.09 -17.24
C LYS A 100 -5.09 -6.63 -16.69
N HIS A 101 -5.06 -5.61 -15.84
CA HIS A 101 -3.80 -5.14 -15.24
C HIS A 101 -3.23 -6.16 -14.24
N LEU A 102 -4.10 -6.93 -13.57
CA LEU A 102 -3.71 -7.93 -12.56
C LEU A 102 -2.99 -9.15 -13.17
N GLN A 103 -3.25 -9.45 -14.44
CA GLN A 103 -2.61 -10.58 -15.13
C GLN A 103 -1.09 -10.42 -15.16
N GLY A 104 -0.40 -11.49 -14.76
CA GLY A 104 1.07 -11.56 -14.70
C GLY A 104 1.71 -10.67 -13.63
N ALA A 105 0.93 -10.07 -12.73
CA ALA A 105 1.49 -9.28 -11.63
C ALA A 105 2.20 -10.19 -10.62
N SER A 106 3.45 -9.88 -10.29
CA SER A 106 4.18 -10.55 -9.20
C SER A 106 3.70 -10.07 -7.82
N GLY A 107 3.02 -8.93 -7.76
CA GLY A 107 2.40 -8.47 -6.54
C GLY A 107 1.49 -7.27 -6.72
N VAL A 108 0.63 -7.08 -5.72
CA VAL A 108 -0.31 -5.97 -5.63
C VAL A 108 -0.16 -5.30 -4.28
N VAL A 109 -0.21 -3.96 -4.26
CA VAL A 109 -0.24 -3.15 -3.03
C VAL A 109 -1.53 -2.34 -2.98
N HIS A 110 -2.35 -2.60 -1.97
CA HIS A 110 -3.53 -1.80 -1.65
C HIS A 110 -3.16 -0.74 -0.61
N SER A 111 -3.02 0.50 -1.07
CA SER A 111 -2.70 1.67 -0.23
C SER A 111 -3.87 2.66 -0.11
N LEU A 112 -5.09 2.22 -0.45
CA LEU A 112 -6.29 3.03 -0.31
C LEU A 112 -6.78 3.00 1.14
N GLY A 113 -7.34 4.13 1.56
CA GLY A 113 -8.01 4.22 2.85
C GLY A 113 -8.34 5.65 3.24
N ILE A 114 -9.23 5.76 4.20
CA ILE A 114 -9.69 7.04 4.75
C ILE A 114 -9.62 6.96 6.28
N LEU A 115 -9.21 8.05 6.91
CA LEU A 115 -9.19 8.17 8.38
C LEU A 115 -10.51 8.69 8.93
N LEU A 116 -11.26 9.46 8.13
CA LEU A 116 -12.53 10.09 8.50
C LEU A 116 -13.51 10.03 7.33
N GLU A 117 -14.79 9.76 7.62
CA GLU A 117 -15.87 9.66 6.64
C GLU A 117 -16.47 11.03 6.23
N ASP A 118 -15.90 12.14 6.72
CA ASP A 118 -16.30 13.48 6.31
C ASP A 118 -15.48 13.98 5.10
N GLU A 119 -16.12 14.07 3.93
CA GLU A 119 -15.54 14.63 2.70
C GLU A 119 -15.27 16.14 2.76
N SER A 120 -15.84 16.87 3.74
CA SER A 120 -15.79 18.34 3.80
C SER A 120 -14.35 18.89 3.81
N TYR A 121 -13.38 18.11 4.30
CA TYR A 121 -11.98 18.50 4.33
C TYR A 121 -11.36 18.59 2.92
N LYS A 122 -11.68 17.66 2.00
CA LYS A 122 -11.03 17.57 0.67
C LYS A 122 -11.38 18.74 -0.24
N ARG A 123 -12.54 19.38 -0.02
CA ARG A 123 -13.02 20.50 -0.83
C ARG A 123 -12.51 21.85 -0.35
N ARG A 124 -12.21 21.99 0.96
CA ARG A 124 -11.55 23.19 1.51
C ARG A 124 -10.11 23.35 1.00
N LEU A 125 -9.43 22.24 0.69
CA LEU A 125 -8.15 22.25 -0.03
C LEU A 125 -8.26 22.73 -1.50
N ARG A 126 -9.47 22.73 -2.05
CA ARG A 126 -9.74 23.03 -3.47
C ARG A 126 -10.32 24.43 -3.69
N LYS A 127 -10.72 25.14 -2.62
CA LYS A 127 -11.42 26.45 -2.66
C LYS A 127 -10.68 27.58 -1.94
N GLN A 128 -9.36 27.74 -2.10
CA GLN A 128 -8.75 29.05 -1.88
C GLN A 128 -8.61 29.79 -3.21
N PRO A 129 -9.43 30.83 -3.47
CA PRO A 129 -9.18 31.79 -4.54
C PRO A 129 -8.23 32.88 -4.02
N GLY A 130 -7.09 33.04 -4.70
CA GLY A 130 -6.26 34.24 -4.60
C GLY A 130 -5.16 34.25 -3.52
N HIS A 131 -4.06 33.53 -3.76
CA HIS A 131 -2.65 34.01 -3.68
C HIS A 131 -1.72 32.80 -3.86
N SER A 132 -0.86 32.84 -4.89
CA SER A 132 0.30 31.95 -5.15
C SER A 132 0.17 30.44 -4.82
N ASN A 133 0.00 29.62 -5.87
CA ASN A 133 0.27 28.18 -6.01
C ASN A 133 0.87 27.44 -4.80
N SER A 134 0.07 26.61 -4.09
CA SER A 134 0.57 25.43 -3.36
C SER A 134 -0.55 24.50 -2.85
N PRO A 135 -0.82 23.33 -3.47
CA PRO A 135 -1.63 22.29 -2.83
C PRO A 135 -0.75 21.52 -1.84
N SER A 136 -0.52 22.04 -0.63
CA SER A 136 0.32 21.41 0.39
C SER A 136 -0.27 20.04 0.78
N TYR A 137 0.27 18.94 0.25
CA TYR A 137 -0.04 17.58 0.73
C TYR A 137 0.65 17.30 2.07
N SER A 138 0.44 18.16 3.06
CA SER A 138 0.65 17.79 4.46
C SER A 138 -0.40 16.72 4.76
N TRP A 139 -0.06 15.62 5.43
CA TRP A 139 -1.13 14.80 5.97
C TRP A 139 -2.05 15.68 6.81
N ALA A 140 -1.60 16.70 7.54
CA ALA A 140 -2.49 17.56 8.35
C ALA A 140 -3.66 18.20 7.59
N SER A 141 -3.50 18.45 6.29
CA SER A 141 -4.57 18.89 5.40
C SER A 141 -5.72 17.87 5.21
N TRP A 142 -5.57 16.64 5.73
CA TRP A 142 -6.58 15.58 5.82
C TRP A 142 -7.48 15.67 7.07
N LEU A 143 -7.16 16.56 8.03
CA LEU A 143 -7.83 16.64 9.31
C LEU A 143 -9.01 17.61 9.19
N PRO A 144 -10.13 17.36 9.89
CA PRO A 144 -11.32 18.18 9.77
C PRO A 144 -11.10 19.47 10.57
N SER A 145 -11.31 20.62 9.92
CA SER A 145 -11.75 21.82 10.65
C SER A 145 -13.21 21.58 11.06
N ILE A 146 -13.50 21.55 12.36
CA ILE A 146 -14.85 21.38 12.89
C ILE A 146 -15.73 22.55 12.44
N GLY A 147 -16.76 22.24 11.66
CA GLY A 147 -17.69 23.20 11.08
C GLY A 147 -18.46 22.54 9.93
N SER A 148 -19.62 21.96 10.24
CA SER A 148 -20.50 21.29 9.28
C SER A 148 -21.23 22.32 8.43
N ASN A 149 -21.13 22.22 7.09
CA ASN A 149 -22.01 22.94 6.18
C ASN A 149 -23.07 21.96 5.64
N PRO A 150 -24.37 22.17 5.89
CA PRO A 150 -25.44 21.18 5.62
C PRO A 150 -25.77 20.92 4.13
N LEU A 151 -25.11 21.60 3.17
CA LEU A 151 -25.36 21.45 1.73
C LEU A 151 -24.39 20.51 0.98
N ILE A 152 -23.74 19.56 1.68
CA ILE A 152 -22.71 18.69 1.09
C ILE A 152 -23.34 17.42 0.49
N LYS A 153 -23.29 17.25 -0.84
CA LYS A 153 -23.42 15.93 -1.49
C LYS A 153 -22.26 15.05 -1.00
N ARG A 154 -22.57 14.01 -0.22
CA ARG A 154 -21.63 12.99 0.28
C ARG A 154 -21.49 11.91 -0.79
N ASP A 155 -20.28 11.58 -1.22
CA ASP A 155 -20.01 10.34 -1.95
C ASP A 155 -20.40 9.15 -1.04
N PRO A 156 -21.43 8.35 -1.39
CA PRO A 156 -21.87 7.24 -0.55
C PRO A 156 -20.80 6.17 -0.38
N ASN A 157 -19.81 6.13 -1.28
CA ASN A 157 -18.70 5.19 -1.23
C ASN A 157 -17.56 5.67 -0.32
N PHE A 158 -17.64 6.88 0.24
CA PHE A 158 -16.61 7.45 1.11
C PHE A 158 -16.78 7.04 2.58
N THR A 159 -16.88 5.74 2.83
CA THR A 159 -17.03 5.15 4.18
C THR A 159 -15.85 4.24 4.50
N TYR A 160 -15.63 3.94 5.78
CA TYR A 160 -14.63 2.96 6.20
C TYR A 160 -14.95 1.58 5.64
N GLU A 161 -16.22 1.18 5.68
CA GLU A 161 -16.65 -0.11 5.14
C GLU A 161 -16.29 -0.25 3.67
N VAL A 162 -16.54 0.78 2.85
CA VAL A 162 -16.24 0.71 1.43
C VAL A 162 -14.75 0.92 1.15
N MET A 163 -14.16 2.00 1.66
CA MET A 163 -12.79 2.39 1.30
C MET A 163 -11.71 1.57 2.00
N ASN A 164 -11.89 1.21 3.27
CA ASN A 164 -10.87 0.48 4.02
C ASN A 164 -11.04 -1.03 3.85
N LYS A 165 -12.28 -1.54 3.83
CA LYS A 165 -12.56 -2.98 3.79
C LYS A 165 -12.95 -3.49 2.40
N GLN A 166 -14.11 -3.11 1.88
CA GLN A 166 -14.66 -3.68 0.66
C GLN A 166 -13.71 -3.52 -0.54
N SER A 167 -13.09 -2.35 -0.68
CA SER A 167 -12.14 -2.09 -1.78
C SER A 167 -10.93 -3.03 -1.75
N ALA A 168 -10.47 -3.44 -0.56
CA ALA A 168 -9.37 -4.37 -0.39
C ALA A 168 -9.80 -5.81 -0.67
N ILE A 169 -10.98 -6.20 -0.16
CA ILE A 169 -11.55 -7.54 -0.36
C ILE A 169 -11.89 -7.76 -1.84
N THR A 170 -12.54 -6.80 -2.49
CA THR A 170 -12.86 -6.88 -3.92
C THR A 170 -11.59 -7.06 -4.73
N LEU A 171 -10.55 -6.26 -4.48
CA LEU A 171 -9.27 -6.38 -5.17
C LEU A 171 -8.58 -7.73 -4.91
N ALA A 172 -8.59 -8.22 -3.67
CA ALA A 172 -7.98 -9.51 -3.31
C ALA A 172 -8.65 -10.67 -4.04
N ARG A 173 -9.98 -10.69 -4.10
CA ARG A 173 -10.75 -11.72 -4.83
C ARG A 173 -10.47 -11.65 -6.33
N THR A 174 -10.56 -10.45 -6.92
CA THR A 174 -10.25 -10.29 -8.34
C THR A 174 -8.80 -10.67 -8.66
N PHE A 175 -7.85 -10.40 -7.77
CA PHE A 175 -6.47 -10.83 -7.97
C PHE A 175 -6.32 -12.35 -7.90
N ALA A 176 -6.95 -12.99 -6.91
CA ALA A 176 -7.00 -14.44 -6.79
C ALA A 176 -7.54 -15.11 -8.08
N ASP A 177 -8.58 -14.54 -8.68
CA ASP A 177 -9.19 -15.04 -9.93
C ASP A 177 -8.26 -14.93 -11.15
N THR A 178 -7.17 -14.16 -11.07
CA THR A 178 -6.18 -14.02 -12.16
C THR A 178 -4.94 -14.89 -11.99
N ILE A 179 -4.82 -15.61 -10.87
CA ILE A 179 -3.64 -16.41 -10.54
C ILE A 179 -3.89 -17.86 -10.97
N GLU A 180 -3.11 -18.33 -11.95
CA GLU A 180 -3.04 -19.75 -12.30
C GLU A 180 -2.26 -20.50 -11.21
N ARG A 181 -2.84 -21.56 -10.64
CA ARG A 181 -2.26 -22.27 -9.48
C ARG A 181 -1.42 -23.50 -9.85
N ASP A 182 -1.55 -23.99 -11.08
CA ASP A 182 -0.99 -25.27 -11.47
C ASP A 182 0.54 -25.23 -11.48
N GLY A 183 1.15 -26.00 -10.58
CA GLY A 183 2.60 -26.18 -10.50
C GLY A 183 3.39 -25.00 -9.91
N ILE A 184 2.74 -24.06 -9.21
CA ILE A 184 3.42 -22.96 -8.54
C ILE A 184 3.72 -23.32 -7.08
N ASP A 185 5.01 -23.40 -6.73
CA ASP A 185 5.42 -23.53 -5.32
C ASP A 185 5.00 -22.30 -4.51
N HIS A 186 4.73 -22.48 -3.21
CA HIS A 186 4.29 -21.39 -2.32
C HIS A 186 5.24 -20.17 -2.33
N GLU A 187 6.56 -20.41 -2.44
CA GLU A 187 7.58 -19.36 -2.55
C GLU A 187 7.54 -18.54 -3.84
N ASN A 188 6.82 -19.03 -4.85
CA ASN A 188 6.61 -18.40 -6.14
C ASN A 188 5.23 -17.74 -6.25
N LEU A 189 4.38 -17.87 -5.23
CA LEU A 189 3.11 -17.17 -5.19
C LEU A 189 3.33 -15.65 -5.20
N PRO A 190 2.50 -14.90 -5.92
CA PRO A 190 2.58 -13.45 -5.91
C PRO A 190 2.17 -12.90 -4.54
N THR A 191 2.52 -11.65 -4.27
CA THR A 191 2.22 -11.02 -2.97
C THR A 191 1.01 -10.11 -3.04
N PHE A 192 0.17 -10.10 -2.00
CA PHE A 192 -0.83 -9.06 -1.78
C PHE A 192 -0.49 -8.27 -0.52
N THR A 193 -0.07 -7.01 -0.70
CA THR A 193 0.23 -6.11 0.43
C THR A 193 -0.96 -5.22 0.75
N TYR A 194 -1.38 -5.19 2.01
CA TYR A 194 -2.45 -4.32 2.50
C TYR A 194 -1.93 -3.35 3.57
N ILE A 195 -2.27 -2.07 3.43
CA ILE A 195 -1.93 -1.04 4.41
C ILE A 195 -3.05 -0.93 5.46
N SER A 196 -2.81 -1.52 6.61
CA SER A 196 -3.62 -1.40 7.81
C SER A 196 -3.11 -0.26 8.71
N ALA A 197 -3.37 -0.34 10.01
CA ALA A 197 -2.93 0.59 11.04
C ALA A 197 -2.61 -0.14 12.34
N ASP A 198 -1.70 0.42 13.13
CA ASP A 198 -1.48 0.04 14.52
C ASP A 198 -2.61 0.58 15.43
N LYS A 199 -2.90 -0.12 16.54
CA LYS A 199 -3.97 0.26 17.49
C LYS A 199 -3.54 1.35 18.49
N GLY A 200 -2.27 1.74 18.51
CA GLY A 200 -1.65 2.48 19.59
C GLY A 200 -1.87 3.99 19.56
N PHE A 201 -3.09 4.45 19.28
CA PHE A 201 -3.39 5.88 19.34
C PHE A 201 -4.77 6.16 19.93
N PRO A 202 -4.89 7.08 20.90
CA PRO A 202 -6.18 7.41 21.50
C PRO A 202 -7.08 8.13 20.47
N MET A 203 -8.40 8.03 20.61
CA MET A 203 -9.39 8.75 19.78
C MET A 203 -9.43 8.39 18.28
N ILE A 204 -8.84 7.28 17.84
CA ILE A 204 -9.13 6.76 16.49
C ILE A 204 -10.56 6.19 16.47
N PRO A 205 -11.40 6.53 15.48
CA PRO A 205 -12.73 5.95 15.37
C PRO A 205 -12.69 4.42 15.34
N GLU A 206 -13.50 3.75 16.15
CA GLU A 206 -13.51 2.29 16.21
C GLU A 206 -13.80 1.66 14.85
N GLY A 207 -14.73 2.26 14.08
CA GLY A 207 -15.05 1.84 12.71
C GLY A 207 -13.84 1.88 11.76
N TYR A 208 -12.89 2.79 11.96
CA TYR A 208 -11.66 2.84 11.18
C TYR A 208 -10.78 1.62 11.46
N ILE A 209 -10.48 1.32 12.73
CA ILE A 209 -9.62 0.18 13.08
C ILE A 209 -10.33 -1.14 12.76
N ASN A 210 -11.62 -1.24 13.07
CA ASN A 210 -12.39 -2.47 12.86
C ASN A 210 -12.49 -2.83 11.37
N SER A 211 -12.81 -1.87 10.50
CA SER A 211 -12.84 -2.11 9.04
C SER A 211 -11.49 -2.58 8.51
N LYS A 212 -10.38 -1.99 8.97
CA LYS A 212 -9.02 -2.44 8.63
C LYS A 212 -8.77 -3.88 9.08
N ARG A 213 -9.13 -4.23 10.32
CA ARG A 213 -8.95 -5.59 10.85
C ARG A 213 -9.79 -6.64 10.13
N GLN A 214 -11.04 -6.32 9.80
CA GLN A 214 -11.90 -7.21 9.02
C GLN A 214 -11.34 -7.49 7.62
N ALA A 215 -10.71 -6.49 6.98
CA ALA A 215 -10.00 -6.72 5.73
C ALA A 215 -8.85 -7.70 5.93
N GLU A 216 -8.01 -7.50 6.96
CA GLU A 216 -6.89 -8.39 7.25
C GLU A 216 -7.30 -9.85 7.41
N ASP A 217 -8.37 -10.09 8.18
CA ASP A 217 -8.89 -11.43 8.42
C ASP A 217 -9.31 -12.12 7.10
N GLU A 218 -9.90 -11.37 6.16
CA GLU A 218 -10.26 -11.89 4.85
C GLU A 218 -9.02 -12.17 3.97
N LEU A 219 -8.06 -11.25 3.95
CA LEU A 219 -6.83 -11.43 3.16
C LEU A 219 -6.00 -12.62 3.66
N LEU A 220 -5.93 -12.82 4.98
CA LEU A 220 -5.18 -13.94 5.58
C LEU A 220 -5.80 -15.31 5.27
N ARG A 221 -7.05 -15.37 4.81
CA ARG A 221 -7.68 -16.62 4.32
C ARG A 221 -7.23 -17.02 2.91
N HIS A 222 -6.57 -16.13 2.17
CA HIS A 222 -6.15 -16.36 0.78
C HIS A 222 -4.68 -16.81 0.64
N LYS A 223 -4.04 -17.26 1.73
CA LYS A 223 -2.64 -17.70 1.76
C LYS A 223 -2.29 -18.77 0.73
N ASP A 224 -3.26 -19.64 0.41
CA ASP A 224 -3.06 -20.69 -0.59
C ASP A 224 -3.05 -20.19 -2.04
N VAL A 225 -3.38 -18.90 -2.28
CA VAL A 225 -3.48 -18.28 -3.61
C VAL A 225 -2.45 -17.17 -3.82
N PHE A 226 -2.17 -16.38 -2.79
CA PHE A 226 -1.12 -15.37 -2.79
C PHE A 226 -0.55 -15.23 -1.39
N ARG A 227 0.66 -14.67 -1.26
CA ARG A 227 1.24 -14.34 0.05
C ARG A 227 0.68 -13.01 0.58
N PRO A 228 -0.15 -13.00 1.65
CA PRO A 228 -0.63 -11.76 2.22
C PRO A 228 0.46 -11.07 3.05
N ILE A 229 0.65 -9.77 2.86
CA ILE A 229 1.57 -8.92 3.65
C ILE A 229 0.74 -7.80 4.27
N ILE A 230 0.55 -7.87 5.58
CA ILE A 230 -0.33 -6.94 6.31
C ILE A 230 0.52 -5.92 7.07
N MET A 231 0.63 -4.71 6.54
CA MET A 231 1.40 -3.64 7.17
C MET A 231 0.57 -2.93 8.23
N ARG A 232 1.04 -2.86 9.48
CA ARG A 232 0.41 -2.11 10.57
C ARG A 232 1.26 -0.92 11.02
N PRO A 233 1.38 0.14 10.19
CA PRO A 233 2.13 1.33 10.56
C PRO A 233 1.40 2.17 11.63
N GLY A 234 2.18 3.00 12.34
CA GLY A 234 1.65 4.12 13.12
C GLY A 234 1.39 5.34 12.23
N PHE A 235 1.37 6.53 12.82
CA PHE A 235 1.22 7.77 12.06
C PHE A 235 2.39 7.97 11.10
N LEU A 236 2.05 8.33 9.86
CA LEU A 236 3.00 8.47 8.78
C LEU A 236 3.42 9.94 8.61
N PHE A 237 4.69 10.21 8.35
CA PHE A 237 5.16 11.51 7.85
C PHE A 237 6.03 11.36 6.61
N ASP A 238 6.26 12.43 5.86
CA ASP A 238 7.10 12.40 4.65
C ASP A 238 8.41 13.15 4.90
N GLU A 239 9.52 12.43 4.90
CA GLU A 239 10.87 12.97 5.15
C GLU A 239 11.26 14.06 4.14
N MET A 240 10.83 13.92 2.89
CA MET A 240 11.20 14.85 1.81
C MET A 240 10.53 16.21 1.91
N LYS A 241 9.64 16.42 2.88
CA LYS A 241 9.04 17.72 3.15
C LYS A 241 9.76 18.50 4.26
N GLY A 242 10.83 17.97 4.85
CA GLY A 242 11.69 18.67 5.80
C GLY A 242 11.33 18.45 7.28
N SER A 243 12.34 18.51 8.15
CA SER A 243 12.28 18.20 9.59
C SER A 243 11.26 19.03 10.39
N GLN A 244 11.05 20.31 10.02
CA GLN A 244 10.06 21.17 10.68
C GLN A 244 8.63 20.59 10.58
N ASN A 245 8.33 19.87 9.50
CA ASN A 245 7.00 19.29 9.30
C ASN A 245 6.73 18.08 10.19
N ALA A 246 7.74 17.31 10.60
CA ALA A 246 7.55 16.22 11.56
C ALA A 246 6.95 16.71 12.88
N ARG A 247 7.40 17.88 13.37
CA ARG A 247 6.83 18.52 14.56
C ARG A 247 5.42 19.06 14.29
N THR A 248 5.17 19.66 13.13
CA THR A 248 3.84 20.11 12.70
C THR A 248 2.84 18.95 12.64
N TYR A 249 3.29 17.77 12.19
CA TYR A 249 2.51 16.56 12.17
C TYR A 249 2.16 16.07 13.58
N ILE A 250 3.14 16.00 14.47
CA ILE A 250 2.88 15.69 15.89
C ILE A 250 1.92 16.73 16.50
N HIS A 251 2.08 18.01 16.18
CA HIS A 251 1.21 19.08 16.67
C HIS A 251 -0.24 18.91 16.22
N HIS A 252 -0.49 18.70 14.93
CA HIS A 252 -1.83 18.48 14.41
C HIS A 252 -2.46 17.18 14.91
N LEU A 253 -1.63 16.17 15.17
CA LEU A 253 -2.06 14.94 15.82
C LEU A 253 -2.56 15.21 17.24
N LEU A 254 -1.82 16.01 18.01
CA LEU A 254 -2.18 16.44 19.36
C LEU A 254 -3.42 17.35 19.36
N GLU A 255 -3.57 18.24 18.38
CA GLU A 255 -4.78 19.06 18.22
C GLU A 255 -6.01 18.18 17.94
N PHE A 256 -5.90 17.19 17.06
CA PHE A 256 -6.97 16.22 16.81
C PHE A 256 -7.39 15.49 18.09
N LEU A 257 -6.41 15.04 18.91
CA LEU A 257 -6.68 14.44 20.22
C LEU A 257 -7.37 15.39 21.18
N ASN A 258 -6.88 16.63 21.29
CA ASN A 258 -7.44 17.64 22.17
C ASN A 258 -8.87 18.05 21.76
N MET A 259 -9.14 18.09 20.46
CA MET A 259 -10.48 18.36 19.93
C MET A 259 -11.44 17.19 20.18
N GLY A 260 -10.99 15.95 20.01
CA GLY A 260 -11.75 14.78 20.42
C GLY A 260 -12.04 14.78 21.93
N ASN A 261 -11.06 15.19 22.75
CA ASN A 261 -11.21 15.26 24.21
C ASN A 261 -12.28 16.28 24.63
N LYS A 262 -12.26 17.49 24.05
CA LYS A 262 -13.30 18.51 24.28
C LYS A 262 -14.70 18.07 23.88
N ALA A 263 -14.82 17.25 22.83
CA ALA A 263 -16.11 16.80 22.32
C ALA A 263 -16.67 15.56 23.04
N ILE A 264 -15.82 14.72 23.65
CA ILE A 264 -16.23 13.39 24.14
C ILE A 264 -16.03 13.21 25.66
N LEU A 265 -15.05 13.85 26.31
CA LEU A 265 -14.56 13.38 27.63
C LEU A 265 -14.31 14.43 28.72
N GLY A 266 -14.67 15.70 28.53
CA GLY A 266 -14.75 16.65 29.65
C GLY A 266 -13.45 16.85 30.44
N ASN A 267 -12.33 17.03 29.74
CA ASN A 267 -11.06 17.54 30.28
C ASN A 267 -10.28 16.68 31.30
N ASN A 268 -10.56 15.38 31.45
CA ASN A 268 -9.79 14.53 32.35
C ASN A 268 -8.86 13.59 31.57
N PHE A 269 -7.57 13.92 31.36
CA PHE A 269 -6.52 12.89 31.25
C PHE A 269 -5.10 13.42 31.50
N GLU A 270 -4.49 12.90 32.58
CA GLU A 270 -3.06 12.94 32.95
C GLU A 270 -2.24 11.82 32.24
N CYS A 271 -2.88 10.95 31.44
CA CYS A 271 -2.29 9.65 31.04
C CYS A 271 -1.74 9.56 29.60
N ILE A 272 -1.52 10.68 28.89
CA ILE A 272 -1.27 10.65 27.43
C ILE A 272 0.21 10.35 27.08
N ASN A 273 1.14 10.47 28.03
CA ASN A 273 2.58 10.33 27.75
C ASN A 273 3.03 8.90 27.40
N GLY A 274 2.23 7.87 27.70
CA GLY A 274 2.54 6.45 27.39
C GLY A 274 1.78 5.84 26.21
N ILE A 275 0.81 6.55 25.62
CA ILE A 275 -0.14 5.98 24.64
C ILE A 275 0.18 6.44 23.21
N ILE A 276 0.96 7.50 23.03
CA ILE A 276 1.31 7.99 21.69
C ILE A 276 2.43 7.11 21.13
N ARG A 277 2.06 6.11 20.32
CA ARG A 277 3.04 5.31 19.59
C ARG A 277 3.83 6.15 18.58
N PRO A 278 5.11 5.81 18.34
CA PRO A 278 6.01 6.61 17.52
C PRO A 278 5.56 6.69 16.06
N THR A 279 5.74 7.86 15.45
CA THR A 279 5.52 8.09 14.02
C THR A 279 6.59 7.39 13.19
N VAL A 280 6.23 6.91 12.00
CA VAL A 280 7.18 6.33 11.03
C VAL A 280 7.11 7.10 9.72
N SER A 281 8.19 7.15 8.97
CA SER A 281 8.15 7.84 7.68
C SER A 281 7.52 6.97 6.59
N THR A 282 6.98 7.63 5.57
CA THR A 282 6.49 6.96 4.35
C THR A 282 7.62 6.20 3.63
N GLN A 283 8.86 6.66 3.75
CA GLN A 283 10.06 6.05 3.18
C GLN A 283 10.45 4.77 3.93
N GLN A 284 10.41 4.79 5.27
CA GLN A 284 10.61 3.58 6.07
C GLN A 284 9.58 2.51 5.74
N VAL A 285 8.31 2.91 5.66
CA VAL A 285 7.21 2.00 5.32
C VAL A 285 7.38 1.43 3.91
N SER A 286 7.73 2.25 2.92
CA SER A 286 7.95 1.77 1.55
C SER A 286 9.13 0.79 1.48
N ARG A 287 10.29 1.11 2.08
CA ARG A 287 11.44 0.18 2.15
C ARG A 287 11.08 -1.15 2.79
N CYS A 288 10.32 -1.11 3.89
CA CYS A 288 9.84 -2.30 4.57
C CYS A 288 8.93 -3.15 3.68
N ILE A 289 7.93 -2.53 3.02
CA ILE A 289 7.04 -3.22 2.06
C ILE A 289 7.85 -3.94 0.99
N LEU A 290 8.73 -3.22 0.29
CA LEU A 290 9.48 -3.80 -0.81
C LEU A 290 10.48 -4.86 -0.33
N SER A 291 11.01 -4.75 0.89
CA SER A 291 11.82 -5.82 1.50
C SER A 291 11.00 -7.07 1.78
N LYS A 292 9.73 -6.93 2.21
CA LYS A 292 8.84 -8.07 2.48
C LYS A 292 8.29 -8.70 1.22
N ILE A 293 8.09 -7.91 0.16
CA ILE A 293 7.72 -8.45 -1.16
C ILE A 293 8.86 -9.29 -1.75
N ALA A 294 10.11 -8.87 -1.57
CA ALA A 294 11.29 -9.59 -2.06
C ALA A 294 11.61 -10.86 -1.27
N ASP A 295 11.11 -10.99 -0.05
CA ASP A 295 11.28 -12.17 0.80
C ASP A 295 10.26 -13.26 0.40
N SER A 296 10.74 -14.30 -0.28
CA SER A 296 9.89 -15.38 -0.80
C SER A 296 9.23 -16.24 0.29
N GLN A 297 9.71 -16.14 1.53
CA GLN A 297 9.21 -16.91 2.66
C GLN A 297 8.28 -16.09 3.54
N PHE A 298 8.20 -14.77 3.33
CA PHE A 298 7.41 -13.91 4.20
C PHE A 298 5.94 -13.84 3.79
N GLU A 299 5.09 -14.06 4.78
CA GLU A 299 3.67 -13.70 4.77
C GLU A 299 3.18 -13.38 6.19
N GLY A 300 2.06 -12.67 6.28
CA GLY A 300 1.41 -12.31 7.53
C GLY A 300 1.61 -10.85 7.93
N VAL A 301 1.53 -10.62 9.24
CA VAL A 301 1.48 -9.27 9.82
C VAL A 301 2.87 -8.68 10.03
N VAL A 302 3.07 -7.46 9.56
CA VAL A 302 4.25 -6.63 9.81
C VAL A 302 3.88 -5.58 10.87
N PRO A 303 4.27 -5.77 12.14
CA PRO A 303 3.97 -4.82 13.20
C PRO A 303 4.82 -3.55 13.11
N LEU A 304 4.38 -2.49 13.78
CA LEU A 304 5.07 -1.20 13.85
C LEU A 304 6.55 -1.33 14.23
N GLU A 305 6.88 -2.19 15.19
CA GLU A 305 8.26 -2.37 15.64
C GLU A 305 9.19 -2.95 14.57
N THR A 306 8.64 -3.75 13.65
CA THR A 306 9.39 -4.22 12.48
C THR A 306 9.57 -3.10 11.46
N ILE A 307 8.54 -2.29 11.24
CA ILE A 307 8.57 -1.17 10.29
C ILE A 307 9.62 -0.12 10.71
N LYS A 308 9.74 0.16 12.01
CA LYS A 308 10.69 1.13 12.56
C LYS A 308 12.16 0.75 12.34
N LYS A 309 12.44 -0.53 12.09
CA LYS A 309 13.81 -1.05 11.88
C LYS A 309 14.25 -1.02 10.41
N ALA A 310 13.40 -0.54 9.49
CA ALA A 310 13.62 -0.55 8.03
C ALA A 310 14.18 0.76 7.44
#